data_AF-A0A645G785-F1
#
_entry.id   AF-A0A645G785-F1
#
_cell.length_a   1.000
_cell.length_b   1.000
_cell.length_c   1.000
_cell.angle_alpha   90.00
_cell.angle_beta   90.00
_cell.angle_gamma   90.00
#
_symmetry.space_group_name_H-M   'P 1'
#
loop_
_entity.id
_entity.type
_entity.pdbx_description
1 polymer ?
#
loop_
_entity_poly.entity_id
_entity_poly.type
_entity_poly.pdbx_seq_one_letter_code
_entity_poly.pdbx_strand_id
1 'polypeptide(L)' 'MEIEEFEDMITAIGVPVIDHNGRVICALSTIAPSVRIDKEKIDLISKALINASNRITEIMEGVFY' A
#
# COMPACT_ATOMS: atom_id res chain seq x y z
N MET A 1 5.63 2.02 6.45
CA MET A 1 4.54 2.69 7.18
C MET A 1 5.14 3.95 7.75
N GLU A 2 4.40 5.03 7.61
CA GLU A 2 4.76 6.35 8.10
C GLU A 2 3.64 6.79 9.06
N ILE A 3 4.00 7.45 10.17
CA ILE A 3 3.05 7.90 11.21
C ILE A 3 3.43 9.34 11.58
N GLU A 4 2.62 10.31 11.18
CA GLU A 4 2.77 11.73 11.53
C GLU A 4 4.17 12.31 11.25
N GLU A 5 4.90 11.75 10.28
CA GLU A 5 6.21 12.22 9.84
C GLU A 5 6.09 13.29 8.73
N PHE A 6 5.07 13.19 7.88
CA PHE A 6 4.79 14.14 6.79
C PHE A 6 3.72 15.17 7.16
N GLU A 7 2.63 14.74 7.80
CA GLU A 7 1.53 15.61 8.21
C GLU A 7 0.98 15.18 9.58
N ASP A 8 0.81 16.15 10.48
CA ASP A 8 0.30 15.89 11.83
C ASP A 8 -1.08 15.22 11.78
N MET A 9 -1.32 14.27 12.68
CA MET A 9 -2.56 13.49 12.78
C MET A 9 -2.91 12.64 11.54
N ILE A 10 -1.96 12.43 10.62
CA ILE A 10 -2.11 11.55 9.46
C ILE A 10 -1.12 10.38 9.57
N THR A 11 -1.64 9.18 9.30
CA THR A 11 -0.83 7.97 9.13
C THR A 11 -0.91 7.51 7.68
N ALA A 12 0.24 7.31 7.03
CA ALA A 12 0.33 6.72 5.70
C ALA A 12 0.79 5.25 5.72
N ILE A 13 0.06 4.40 5.01
CA ILE A 13 0.43 3.01 4.78
C ILE A 13 0.70 2.85 3.28
N GLY A 14 1.91 2.41 2.95
CA GLY A 14 2.36 2.24 1.57
C GLY A 14 2.98 0.87 1.35
N VAL A 15 2.80 0.35 0.14
CA VAL A 15 3.37 -0.90 -0.36
C VAL A 15 4.04 -0.64 -1.72
N PRO A 16 5.13 -1.37 -2.06
CA PRO A 16 5.73 -1.26 -3.38
C PRO A 16 4.85 -1.96 -4.42
N VAL A 17 4.84 -1.41 -5.62
CA VAL A 17 4.42 -2.12 -6.85
C VAL A 17 5.69 -2.56 -7.56
N ILE A 18 5.74 -3.85 -7.90
CA ILE A 18 6.93 -4.51 -8.43
C ILE A 18 6.65 -4.96 -9.87
N ASP A 19 7.60 -4.77 -10.77
CA ASP A 19 7.54 -5.31 -12.13
C ASP A 19 7.98 -6.79 -12.21
N HIS A 20 7.84 -7.39 -13.40
CA HIS A 20 8.23 -8.78 -13.67
C HIS A 20 9.74 -9.08 -13.49
N ASN A 21 10.58 -8.04 -13.36
CA ASN A 21 12.02 -8.15 -13.11
C ASN A 21 12.37 -7.98 -11.62
N GLY A 22 11.37 -7.89 -10.74
CA GLY A 22 11.57 -7.62 -9.32
C GLY A 22 11.93 -6.16 -9.01
N ARG A 23 11.75 -5.23 -9.96
CA ARG A 23 12.05 -3.80 -9.77
C ARG A 23 10.85 -3.10 -9.18
N VAL A 24 11.09 -2.28 -8.15
CA VAL A 24 10.07 -1.36 -7.64
C VAL A 24 9.88 -0.23 -8.65
N ILE A 25 8.66 -0.06 -9.15
CA ILE A 25 8.33 0.92 -10.20
C ILE A 25 7.47 2.08 -9.67
N CYS A 26 6.70 1.85 -8.61
CA CYS A 26 5.99 2.90 -7.88
C CYS A 26 5.60 2.39 -6.48
N ALA A 27 5.03 3.27 -5.68
CA ALA A 27 4.42 2.93 -4.39
C ALA A 27 2.91 3.14 -4.49
N LEU A 28 2.14 2.19 -3.95
CA LEU A 28 0.72 2.33 -3.71
C LEU A 28 0.51 2.64 -2.23
N SER A 29 -0.13 3.76 -1.91
CA SER A 29 -0.38 4.17 -0.53
C SER A 29 -1.81 4.61 -0.29
N THR A 30 -2.19 4.60 0.98
CA THR A 30 -3.38 5.26 1.49
C THR A 30 -3.02 6.02 2.76
N ILE A 31 -3.86 7.01 3.08
CA ILE A 31 -3.74 7.83 4.27
C ILE A 31 -5.03 7.76 5.08
N ALA A 32 -4.93 7.85 6.39
CA ALA A 32 -6.09 8.07 7.25
C ALA A 32 -5.70 8.84 8.51
N PRO A 33 -6.67 9.45 9.21
CA PRO A 33 -6.39 10.10 10.48
C PRO A 33 -5.81 9.13 11.49
N SER A 34 -4.69 9.48 12.15
CA SER A 34 -3.99 8.63 13.11
C SER A 34 -4.91 8.14 14.22
N VAL A 35 -5.81 9.01 14.69
CA VAL A 35 -6.81 8.71 15.74
C VAL A 35 -7.83 7.64 15.32
N ARG A 36 -7.92 7.31 14.03
CA ARG A 36 -8.83 6.29 13.48
C ARG A 36 -8.10 5.00 13.11
N ILE A 37 -6.77 4.98 13.11
CA ILE A 37 -5.94 3.83 12.76
C ILE A 37 -5.39 3.18 14.03
N ASP A 38 -5.81 1.95 14.28
CA ASP A 38 -5.27 1.05 15.29
C ASP A 38 -4.49 -0.09 14.61
N LYS A 39 -3.81 -0.95 15.39
CA LYS A 39 -3.02 -2.07 14.84
C LYS A 39 -3.82 -3.01 13.95
N GLU A 40 -5.08 -3.29 14.30
CA GLU A 40 -5.92 -4.21 13.52
C GLU A 40 -6.26 -3.61 12.16
N LYS A 41 -6.57 -2.31 12.11
CA LYS A 41 -6.78 -1.59 10.85
C LYS A 41 -5.51 -1.46 10.04
N ILE A 42 -4.34 -1.26 10.66
CA ILE A 42 -3.06 -1.26 9.94
C ILE A 42 -2.89 -2.59 9.21
N ASP A 43 -3.12 -3.71 9.87
CA ASP A 43 -2.99 -5.04 9.26
C ASP A 43 -4.03 -5.26 8.14
N LEU A 44 -5.29 -4.86 8.37
CA LEU A 44 -6.35 -4.94 7.37
C LEU A 44 -6.03 -4.10 6.12
N ILE A 45 -5.61 -2.85 6.31
CA ILE A 45 -5.26 -1.93 5.23
C ILE A 45 -4.02 -2.43 4.50
N SER A 46 -3.01 -2.92 5.22
CA SER A 46 -1.79 -3.46 4.63
C SER A 46 -2.10 -4.66 3.72
N LYS A 47 -2.94 -5.60 4.18
CA LYS A 47 -3.38 -6.73 3.36
C LYS A 47 -4.15 -6.27 2.12
N ALA A 48 -5.03 -5.28 2.26
CA ALA A 48 -5.78 -4.72 1.13
C ALA A 48 -4.85 -4.05 0.10
N LEU A 49 -3.88 -3.27 0.57
CA LEU A 49 -2.88 -2.61 -0.28
C LEU A 49 -1.97 -3.62 -0.99
N ILE A 50 -1.50 -4.67 -0.30
CA ILE A 50 -0.71 -5.75 -0.91
C ILE A 50 -1.51 -6.42 -2.03
N ASN A 51 -2.77 -6.79 -1.76
CA ASN A 51 -3.63 -7.40 -2.77
C ASN A 51 -3.87 -6.47 -3.97
N ALA A 52 -4.06 -5.18 -3.73
CA ALA A 52 -4.21 -4.19 -4.79
C ALA A 52 -2.91 -4.03 -5.60
N SER A 53 -1.76 -4.00 -4.94
CA SER A 53 -0.44 -3.94 -5.57
C SER A 53 -0.19 -5.16 -6.47
N ASN A 54 -0.47 -6.37 -5.96
CA ASN A 54 -0.32 -7.61 -6.73
C ASN A 54 -1.20 -7.60 -7.98
N ARG A 55 -2.45 -7.12 -7.89
CA ARG A 55 -3.33 -6.99 -9.06
C ARG A 55 -2.80 -6.00 -10.08
N ILE A 56 -2.18 -4.90 -9.65
CA ILE A 56 -1.53 -3.96 -10.55
C ILE A 56 -0.36 -4.66 -11.27
N THR A 57 0.48 -5.38 -10.53
CA THR A 57 1.56 -6.19 -11.09
C THR A 57 1.04 -7.20 -12.13
N GLU A 58 -0.01 -7.96 -11.81
CA GLU A 58 -0.64 -8.93 -12.74
C GLU A 58 -1.14 -8.27 -14.03
N ILE A 59 -1.80 -7.11 -13.92
CA ILE A 59 -2.27 -6.33 -15.09
C ILE A 59 -1.09 -5.88 -15.93
N MET A 60 0.00 -5.41 -15.29
CA MET A 60 1.21 -5.00 -16.00
C MET A 60 1.92 -6.16 -16.69
N GLU A 61 1.78 -7.37 -16.17
CA GLU A 61 2.27 -8.61 -16.77
C GLU A 61 1.36 -9.17 -17.89
N GLY A 62 0.17 -8.59 -18.08
CA GLY A 62 -0.81 -9.06 -19.06
C GLY A 62 -1.53 -10.35 -18.64
N VAL A 63 -1.55 -10.65 -17.34
CA VAL A 63 -2.24 -11.81 -16.77
C VAL A 63 -3.70 -11.42 -16.50
N PHE A 64 -4.61 -11.88 -17.36
CA PHE A 64 -6.06 -11.72 -17.19
C PHE A 64 -6.67 -13.11 -16.97
N TYR A 65 -7.12 -13.40 -15.74
CA TYR A 65 -7.82 -14.65 -15.39
C TYR A 65 -9.33 -14.49 -15.50
#